data_AF-A0AA37F804-F1
#
_entry.id   AF-A0AA37F804-F1
#
_cell.length_a   1.000
_cell.length_b   1.000
_cell.length_c   1.000
_cell.angle_alpha   90.00
_cell.angle_beta   90.00
_cell.angle_gamma   90.00
#
_symmetry.space_group_name_H-M   'P 1'
#
loop_
_entity.id
_entity.type
_entity.pdbx_description
1 polymer ?
#
loop_
_entity_poly.entity_id
_entity_poly.type
_entity_poly.pdbx_seq_one_letter_code
_entity_poly.pdbx_strand_id
1 'polypeptide(L)'
;MLSMLSFPCPESNPPTTTDLSSLVTAHGTCVDAPDPDAWFPHEPNPTGGLSPESLATRRAAYEDVARELCADCPVRAQCLELALREEYDLPRTWFHGIRGGKAPWQRCAMVYNRRRRARQAARPAAASGAEAVA
;
A
#
# COMPACT_ATOMS: atom_id res chain seq x y z
N MET A 1 -35.10 8.12 -29.15
CA MET A 1 -35.25 7.87 -27.71
C MET A 1 -34.36 6.68 -27.36
N LEU A 2 -33.15 6.92 -26.87
CA LEU A 2 -32.23 5.86 -26.43
C LEU A 2 -32.34 5.77 -24.91
N SER A 3 -32.93 4.68 -24.44
CA SER A 3 -33.11 4.35 -23.03
C SER A 3 -31.76 4.10 -22.38
N MET A 4 -31.29 5.04 -21.55
CA MET A 4 -30.19 4.83 -20.64
C MET A 4 -30.65 3.86 -19.53
N LEU A 5 -30.48 2.57 -19.76
CA LEU A 5 -30.55 1.61 -18.67
C LEU A 5 -29.27 1.78 -17.84
N SER A 6 -29.38 2.56 -16.76
CA SER A 6 -28.46 2.51 -15.63
C SER A 6 -28.44 1.07 -15.11
N PHE A 7 -27.42 0.31 -15.51
CA PHE A 7 -27.12 -0.95 -14.85
C PHE A 7 -26.65 -0.62 -13.42
N PRO A 8 -27.36 -1.07 -12.38
CA PRO A 8 -26.83 -0.98 -11.03
C PRO A 8 -25.52 -1.78 -10.98
N CYS A 9 -24.41 -1.13 -10.59
CA CYS A 9 -23.19 -1.85 -10.26
C CYS A 9 -23.56 -2.92 -9.22
N PRO A 10 -23.33 -4.22 -9.47
CA PRO A 10 -23.57 -5.23 -8.47
C PRO A 10 -22.71 -4.90 -7.25
N GLU A 11 -23.37 -4.74 -6.11
CA GLU A 11 -22.80 -4.49 -4.80
C GLU A 11 -21.94 -5.70 -4.40
N SER A 12 -20.75 -5.77 -4.98
CA SER A 12 -19.79 -6.83 -4.73
C SER A 12 -19.13 -6.50 -3.41
N ASN A 13 -19.36 -7.33 -2.39
CA ASN A 13 -18.65 -7.23 -1.13
C ASN A 13 -17.14 -7.06 -1.37
N PRO A 14 -16.46 -6.18 -0.62
CA PRO A 14 -15.02 -6.02 -0.78
C PRO A 14 -14.33 -7.37 -0.49
N PRO A 15 -13.29 -7.74 -1.25
CA PRO A 15 -12.59 -9.00 -1.04
C PRO A 15 -12.00 -9.03 0.37
N THR A 16 -12.06 -10.20 1.01
CA THR A 16 -11.45 -10.41 2.32
C THR A 16 -9.92 -10.46 2.21
N THR A 17 -9.22 -10.39 3.34
CA THR A 17 -7.75 -10.56 3.35
C THR A 17 -7.36 -11.95 2.84
N THR A 18 -8.14 -12.98 3.15
CA THR A 18 -7.92 -14.34 2.65
C THR A 18 -8.08 -14.41 1.13
N ASP A 19 -9.13 -13.80 0.56
CA ASP A 19 -9.35 -13.78 -0.90
C ASP A 19 -8.19 -13.10 -1.62
N LEU A 20 -7.71 -11.98 -1.08
CA LEU A 20 -6.56 -11.27 -1.64
C LEU A 20 -5.28 -12.12 -1.55
N SER A 21 -5.07 -12.81 -0.43
CA SER A 21 -3.91 -13.69 -0.24
C SER A 21 -3.92 -14.85 -1.24
N SER A 22 -5.04 -15.53 -1.42
CA SER A 22 -5.21 -16.58 -2.42
C SER A 22 -4.98 -16.07 -3.83
N LEU A 23 -5.54 -14.91 -4.19
CA LEU A 23 -5.36 -14.31 -5.51
C LEU A 23 -3.90 -13.96 -5.81
N VAL A 24 -3.21 -13.36 -4.84
CA VAL A 24 -1.79 -12.98 -4.98
C VAL A 24 -0.90 -14.20 -5.09
N THR A 25 -1.17 -15.25 -4.31
CA THR A 25 -0.42 -16.51 -4.35
C THR A 25 -0.62 -17.26 -5.66
N ALA A 26 -1.82 -17.16 -6.28
CA ALA A 26 -2.13 -17.85 -7.52
C ALA A 26 -1.64 -17.12 -8.79
N HIS A 27 -1.53 -15.79 -8.75
CA HIS A 27 -1.33 -14.98 -9.97
C HIS A 27 -0.23 -13.91 -9.86
N GLY A 28 0.49 -13.84 -8.74
CA GLY A 28 1.60 -12.92 -8.59
C GLY A 28 2.78 -13.31 -9.47
N THR A 29 3.28 -12.39 -10.30
CA THR A 29 4.51 -12.60 -11.11
C THR A 29 5.72 -13.00 -10.26
N CYS A 30 5.72 -12.65 -8.97
CA CYS A 30 6.76 -13.00 -8.02
C CYS A 30 6.79 -14.47 -7.60
N VAL A 31 5.69 -15.22 -7.80
CA VAL A 31 5.53 -16.59 -7.26
C VAL A 31 6.45 -17.57 -7.99
N ASP A 32 6.51 -17.44 -9.32
CA ASP A 32 7.34 -18.29 -10.19
C ASP A 32 8.55 -17.52 -10.75
N ALA A 33 8.95 -16.45 -10.07
CA ALA A 33 10.06 -15.64 -10.55
C ALA A 33 11.38 -16.44 -10.54
N PRO A 34 12.22 -16.30 -11.58
CA PRO A 34 13.47 -17.03 -11.67
C PRO A 34 14.47 -16.62 -10.59
N ASP A 35 14.35 -15.39 -10.07
CA ASP A 35 15.15 -14.85 -8.98
C ASP A 35 14.23 -14.30 -7.88
N PRO A 36 13.97 -15.05 -6.80
CA PRO A 36 13.14 -14.57 -5.70
C PRO A 36 13.79 -13.42 -4.91
N ASP A 37 15.12 -13.30 -4.92
CA ASP A 37 15.85 -12.25 -4.20
C ASP A 37 15.65 -10.87 -4.86
N ALA A 38 15.26 -10.84 -6.13
CA ALA A 38 14.88 -9.61 -6.82
C ALA A 38 13.72 -8.86 -6.13
N TRP A 39 12.85 -9.55 -5.37
CA TRP A 39 11.77 -8.94 -4.58
C TRP A 39 12.21 -8.45 -3.20
N PHE A 40 13.46 -8.73 -2.81
CA PHE A 40 14.09 -8.31 -1.56
C PHE A 40 15.44 -7.60 -1.80
N PRO A 41 15.48 -6.54 -2.64
CA PRO A 41 16.73 -5.83 -2.88
C PRO A 41 17.22 -5.14 -1.59
N HIS A 42 18.52 -4.88 -1.52
CA HIS A 42 19.15 -4.30 -0.33
C HIS A 42 18.52 -2.95 0.04
N GLU A 43 17.83 -2.90 1.19
CA GLU A 43 17.14 -1.70 1.64
C GLU A 43 18.13 -0.59 2.04
N PRO A 44 17.94 0.65 1.58
CA PRO A 44 18.79 1.76 1.97
C PRO A 44 18.59 2.11 3.45
N ASN A 45 19.62 1.88 4.26
CA ASN A 45 19.59 2.10 5.70
C ASN A 45 19.82 3.59 6.07
N PRO A 46 18.84 4.29 6.67
CA PRO A 46 19.01 5.68 7.11
C PRO A 46 19.99 5.85 8.27
N THR A 47 20.32 4.80 9.03
CA THR A 47 21.30 4.86 10.12
C THR A 47 22.71 4.45 9.68
N GLY A 48 22.89 4.03 8.43
CA GLY A 48 24.16 3.50 7.90
C GLY A 48 25.20 4.55 7.50
N GLY A 49 25.13 5.77 8.04
CA GLY A 49 26.08 6.85 7.75
C GLY A 49 25.98 7.46 6.34
N LEU A 50 24.91 7.14 5.58
CA LEU A 50 24.67 7.78 4.28
C LEU A 50 24.29 9.24 4.45
N SER A 51 24.76 10.09 3.53
CA SER A 51 24.24 11.45 3.43
C SER A 51 22.75 11.42 3.06
N PRO A 52 21.98 12.47 3.40
CA PRO A 52 20.57 12.57 3.01
C PRO A 52 20.34 12.42 1.50
N GLU A 53 21.24 12.98 0.68
CA GLU A 53 21.17 12.91 -0.79
C GLU A 53 21.42 11.50 -1.32
N SER A 54 22.44 10.81 -0.78
CA SER A 54 22.72 9.41 -1.16
C SER A 54 21.57 8.49 -0.73
N LEU A 55 20.97 8.73 0.44
CA LEU A 55 19.79 8.00 0.88
C LEU A 55 18.60 8.19 -0.06
N ALA A 56 18.33 9.45 -0.47
CA ALA A 56 17.26 9.77 -1.40
C ALA A 56 17.47 9.10 -2.76
N THR A 57 18.70 9.15 -3.29
CA THR A 57 19.05 8.51 -4.58
C THR A 57 18.84 6.99 -4.54
N ARG A 58 19.31 6.32 -3.47
CA ARG A 58 19.13 4.87 -3.33
C ARG A 58 17.66 4.47 -3.15
N ARG A 59 16.88 5.30 -2.46
CA ARG A 59 15.42 5.08 -2.37
C ARG A 59 14.75 5.23 -3.73
N ALA A 60 15.08 6.26 -4.50
CA ALA A 60 14.52 6.44 -5.84
C ALA A 60 14.82 5.22 -6.73
N ALA A 61 16.08 4.74 -6.75
CA ALA A 61 16.45 3.54 -7.50
C ALA A 61 15.67 2.28 -7.05
N TYR A 62 15.50 2.08 -5.74
CA TYR A 62 14.68 0.97 -5.23
C TYR A 62 13.21 1.10 -5.67
N GLU A 63 12.65 2.31 -5.62
CA GLU A 63 11.27 2.58 -6.05
C GLU A 63 11.08 2.32 -7.55
N ASP A 64 12.10 2.60 -8.38
CA ASP A 64 12.10 2.28 -9.81
C ASP A 64 12.09 0.77 -10.02
N VAL A 65 12.98 0.03 -9.34
CA VAL A 65 12.99 -1.45 -9.36
C VAL A 65 11.63 -2.02 -8.95
N ALA A 66 11.03 -1.48 -7.88
CA ALA A 66 9.71 -1.91 -7.42
C ALA A 66 8.63 -1.72 -8.51
N ARG A 67 8.70 -0.59 -9.22
CA ARG A 67 7.77 -0.27 -10.31
C ARG A 67 7.92 -1.23 -11.47
N GLU A 68 9.16 -1.49 -11.88
CA GLU A 68 9.51 -2.33 -13.02
C GLU A 68 9.12 -3.79 -12.79
N LEU A 69 9.52 -4.38 -11.65
CA LEU A 69 9.20 -5.78 -11.31
C LEU A 69 7.69 -6.05 -11.26
N CYS A 70 6.89 -5.04 -10.94
CA CYS A 70 5.44 -5.17 -10.82
C CYS A 70 4.67 -4.58 -12.01
N ALA A 71 5.34 -4.07 -13.06
CA ALA A 71 4.70 -3.28 -14.12
C ALA A 71 3.51 -4.03 -14.76
N ASP A 72 3.73 -5.30 -15.09
CA ASP A 72 2.78 -6.16 -15.80
C ASP A 72 2.12 -7.22 -14.90
N CYS A 73 2.26 -7.09 -13.57
CA CYS A 73 1.69 -8.05 -12.64
C CYS A 73 0.15 -7.89 -12.57
N PRO A 74 -0.64 -8.95 -12.89
CA PRO A 74 -2.10 -8.85 -13.01
C PRO A 74 -2.81 -8.56 -11.68
N VAL A 75 -2.14 -8.86 -10.57
CA VAL A 75 -2.65 -8.69 -9.20
C VAL A 75 -1.96 -7.55 -8.45
N ARG A 76 -1.29 -6.61 -9.15
CA ARG A 76 -0.52 -5.53 -8.52
C ARG A 76 -1.33 -4.74 -7.49
N ALA A 77 -2.57 -4.36 -7.82
CA ALA A 77 -3.42 -3.57 -6.93
C ALA A 77 -3.90 -4.37 -5.71
N GLN A 78 -4.27 -5.62 -5.91
CA GLN A 78 -4.71 -6.55 -4.87
C GLN A 78 -3.57 -6.92 -3.92
N CYS A 79 -2.35 -7.11 -4.46
CA CYS A 79 -1.13 -7.30 -3.70
C CYS A 79 -0.81 -6.09 -2.82
N LEU A 80 -0.95 -4.87 -3.36
CA LEU A 80 -0.77 -3.65 -2.57
C LEU A 80 -1.80 -3.56 -1.44
N GLU A 81 -3.07 -3.83 -1.73
CA GLU A 81 -4.12 -3.79 -0.71
C GLU A 81 -3.89 -4.83 0.39
N LEU A 82 -3.55 -6.07 0.00
CA LEU A 82 -3.18 -7.13 0.94
C LEU A 82 -2.05 -6.69 1.87
N ALA A 83 -0.97 -6.14 1.30
CA ALA A 83 0.16 -5.65 2.06
C ALA A 83 -0.25 -4.59 3.08
N LEU A 84 -1.04 -3.60 2.67
CA LEU A 84 -1.48 -2.52 3.55
C LEU A 84 -2.44 -2.99 4.67
N ARG A 85 -3.17 -4.09 4.46
CA ARG A 85 -4.01 -4.71 5.50
C ARG A 85 -3.16 -5.47 6.52
N GLU A 86 -2.27 -6.33 6.05
CA GLU A 86 -1.37 -7.09 6.91
C GLU A 86 -0.45 -6.18 7.72
N GLU A 87 0.04 -5.10 7.09
CA GLU A 87 0.93 -4.13 7.68
C GLU A 87 0.18 -3.08 8.55
N TYR A 88 -1.16 -3.10 8.57
CA TYR A 88 -1.96 -2.05 9.22
C TYR A 88 -1.74 -1.95 10.72
N ASP A 89 -1.39 -3.02 11.42
CA ASP A 89 -1.13 -3.01 12.87
C ASP A 89 0.33 -3.40 13.22
N LEU A 90 1.16 -3.60 12.19
CA LEU A 90 2.56 -3.98 12.38
C LEU A 90 3.47 -2.77 12.68
N PRO A 91 4.59 -3.00 13.39
CA PRO A 91 5.64 -2.02 13.53
C PRO A 91 6.33 -1.78 12.19
N ARG A 92 6.83 -0.56 11.98
CA ARG A 92 7.53 -0.16 10.73
C ARG A 92 8.73 -1.07 10.39
N THR A 93 9.37 -1.64 11.41
CA THR A 93 10.53 -2.52 11.25
C THR A 93 10.20 -3.86 10.59
N TRP A 94 8.93 -4.19 10.38
CA TRP A 94 8.48 -5.44 9.74
C TRP A 94 8.07 -5.24 8.28
N PHE A 95 8.20 -4.02 7.77
CA PHE A 95 7.90 -3.71 6.38
C PHE A 95 9.16 -4.02 5.59
N HIS A 96 9.11 -5.06 4.76
CA HIS A 96 10.25 -5.50 3.95
C HIS A 96 9.84 -5.77 2.51
N GLY A 97 10.83 -5.73 1.63
CA GLY A 97 10.70 -6.15 0.23
C GLY A 97 9.67 -5.34 -0.58
N ILE A 98 9.51 -5.77 -1.84
CA ILE A 98 8.64 -5.14 -2.82
C ILE A 98 7.27 -5.84 -2.81
N ARG A 99 6.21 -5.07 -2.60
CA ARG A 99 4.82 -5.55 -2.69
C ARG A 99 3.96 -4.56 -3.44
N GLY A 100 3.17 -5.03 -4.40
CA GLY A 100 2.27 -4.19 -5.19
C GLY A 100 2.94 -3.01 -5.90
N GLY A 101 4.20 -3.19 -6.31
CA GLY A 101 5.03 -2.16 -6.94
C GLY A 101 5.40 -0.99 -6.02
N LYS A 102 5.46 -1.24 -4.70
CA LYS A 102 5.83 -0.25 -3.69
C LYS A 102 6.97 -0.73 -2.82
N ALA A 103 7.86 0.20 -2.50
CA ALA A 103 8.90 0.02 -1.50
C ALA A 103 8.32 0.02 -0.06
N PRO A 104 9.03 -0.57 0.92
CA PRO A 104 8.57 -0.63 2.31
C PRO A 104 8.22 0.73 2.92
N TRP A 105 9.03 1.77 2.68
CA TRP A 105 8.77 3.10 3.22
C TRP A 105 7.56 3.79 2.59
N GLN A 106 7.27 3.51 1.32
CA GLN A 106 6.07 4.02 0.66
C GLN A 106 4.82 3.39 1.30
N ARG A 107 4.82 2.06 1.52
CA ARG A 107 3.72 1.36 2.20
C ARG A 107 3.56 1.82 3.65
N CYS A 108 4.66 2.02 4.37
CA CYS A 108 4.63 2.59 5.72
C CYS A 108 3.95 3.96 5.75
N ALA A 109 4.28 4.85 4.80
CA ALA A 109 3.62 6.16 4.68
C ALA A 109 2.12 6.01 4.36
N MET A 110 1.74 5.04 3.51
CA MET A 110 0.33 4.75 3.19
C MET A 110 -0.44 4.25 4.42
N VAL A 111 0.10 3.29 5.18
CA VAL A 111 -0.49 2.80 6.42
C VAL A 111 -0.64 3.92 7.45
N TYR A 112 0.40 4.74 7.63
CA TYR A 112 0.35 5.91 8.52
C TYR A 112 -0.79 6.86 8.13
N ASN A 113 -0.95 7.14 6.83
CA ASN A 113 -2.03 7.97 6.31
C ASN A 113 -3.42 7.32 6.54
N ARG A 114 -3.57 6.00 6.38
CA ARG A 114 -4.81 5.28 6.69
C ARG A 114 -5.17 5.38 8.17
N ARG A 115 -4.21 5.09 9.06
CA ARG A 115 -4.38 5.22 10.52
C ARG A 115 -4.76 6.65 10.91
N ARG A 116 -4.11 7.67 10.32
CA ARG A 116 -4.43 9.08 10.57
C ARG A 116 -5.87 9.42 10.16
N ARG A 117 -6.29 8.99 8.96
CA ARG A 117 -7.65 9.21 8.45
C ARG A 117 -8.70 8.52 9.33
N ALA A 118 -8.45 7.27 9.74
CA ALA A 118 -9.34 6.55 10.64
C ALA A 118 -9.52 7.27 11.99
N ARG A 119 -8.43 7.78 12.58
CA ARG A 119 -8.48 8.59 13.81
C ARG A 119 -9.26 9.89 13.62
N GLN A 120 -9.10 10.56 12.48
CA GLN A 120 -9.84 11.78 12.16
C GLN A 120 -11.35 11.51 11.99
N ALA A 121 -11.71 10.40 11.34
CA ALA A 121 -13.10 9.98 11.17
C ALA A 121 -13.75 9.52 12.49
N ALA A 122 -12.98 8.88 13.37
CA ALA A 122 -13.44 8.47 14.70
C ALA A 122 -13.46 9.63 15.71
N ARG A 123 -12.91 10.80 15.37
CA ARG A 123 -12.96 11.97 16.25
C ARG A 123 -14.39 12.47 16.30
N PRO A 124 -15.06 12.47 17.47
CA PRO A 124 -16.42 12.98 17.57
C PRO A 124 -16.46 14.44 17.13
N ALA A 125 -17.56 14.85 16.49
CA ALA A 125 -17.81 16.20 15.98
C ALA A 125 -17.98 17.28 17.08
N ALA A 126 -17.23 17.18 18.18
CA ALA A 126 -17.28 18.11 19.29
C ALA A 126 -16.34 19.31 19.02
N ALA A 127 -16.71 20.15 18.05
CA ALA A 127 -16.17 21.52 17.89
C ALA A 127 -17.06 22.42 17.01
N SER A 128 -18.38 22.19 16.93
CA SER A 128 -19.33 23.16 16.34
C SER A 128 -20.44 23.42 17.36
N GLY A 129 -20.08 24.12 18.43
CA GLY A 129 -20.96 24.44 19.55
C GLY A 129 -20.32 25.50 20.43
N ALA A 130 -19.96 26.63 19.84
CA ALA A 130 -19.83 27.89 20.57
C ALA A 130 -20.80 28.87 19.91
N GLU A 131 -22.06 28.67 20.27
CA GLU A 131 -23.17 29.58 20.00
C GLU A 131 -22.97 30.87 20.79
N ALA A 132 -23.30 31.97 20.13
CA ALA A 132 -23.28 33.32 20.65
C ALA A 132 -24.31 33.51 21.77
N VAL A 133 -23.86 33.93 22.96
CA VAL A 133 -24.61 34.68 24.00
C VAL A 133 -23.50 35.27 24.91
N ALA A 134 -23.36 36.56 25.25
CA ALA A 134 -24.25 37.72 25.30
C ALA A 134 -23.48 38.99 24.89
#